data_AF-A0A415RYL5-F1
#
_entry.id   AF-A0A415RYL5-F1
#
_cell.length_a   1.000
_cell.length_b   1.000
_cell.length_c   1.000
_cell.angle_alpha   90.00
_cell.angle_beta   90.00
_cell.angle_gamma   90.00
#
_symmetry.space_group_name_H-M   'P 1'
#
loop_
_entity.id
_entity.type
_entity.pdbx_description
1 polymer ?
#
loop_
_entity_poly.entity_id
_entity_poly.type
_entity_poly.pdbx_seq_one_letter_code
_entity_poly.pdbx_strand_id
1 'polypeptide(L)'
;MSSQLHITSTAEHDIMRAVDYIEFTLKNPQAADNLLDAVTKQIGTLSDFPQKFRLVDDPVLASWEIRFVIINNYLAFYTIDEEKQTVIVVRFLYQKSNWCSILRQGFPLV
;
A
#
# COMPACT_ATOMS: atom_id res chain seq x y z
N MET A 1 -14.73 12.64 9.43
CA MET A 1 -14.73 13.05 8.01
C MET A 1 -14.05 11.93 7.26
N SER A 2 -14.74 11.30 6.30
CA SER A 2 -14.17 10.17 5.54
C SER A 2 -13.38 10.73 4.36
N SER A 3 -12.06 10.58 4.37
CA SER A 3 -11.22 10.92 3.22
C SER A 3 -11.52 9.97 2.06
N GLN A 4 -11.54 10.49 0.83
CA GLN A 4 -11.74 9.66 -0.35
C GLN A 4 -10.54 8.72 -0.51
N LEU A 5 -10.78 7.47 -0.87
CA LEU A 5 -9.72 6.50 -1.13
C LEU A 5 -9.51 6.36 -2.63
N HIS A 6 -8.26 6.47 -3.07
CA HIS A 6 -7.83 6.17 -4.43
C HIS A 6 -6.72 5.12 -4.41
N ILE A 7 -6.93 3.98 -5.09
CA ILE A 7 -5.91 2.97 -5.29
C ILE A 7 -5.37 3.15 -6.71
N THR A 8 -4.07 3.31 -6.85
CA THR A 8 -3.45 3.42 -8.17
C THR A 8 -3.46 2.07 -8.89
N SER A 9 -3.48 2.08 -10.23
CA SER A 9 -3.40 0.86 -11.04
C SER A 9 -2.18 0.00 -10.72
N THR A 10 -1.06 0.62 -10.34
CA THR A 10 0.15 -0.10 -9.93
C THR A 10 -0.06 -0.82 -8.59
N ALA A 11 -0.70 -0.18 -7.62
CA ALA A 11 -1.05 -0.82 -6.35
C ALA A 11 -2.07 -1.94 -6.52
N GLU A 12 -3.09 -1.76 -7.37
CA GLU A 12 -4.05 -2.83 -7.69
C GLU A 12 -3.34 -4.05 -8.29
N HIS A 13 -2.44 -3.83 -9.25
CA HIS A 13 -1.68 -4.91 -9.88
C HIS A 13 -0.74 -5.61 -8.90
N ASP A 14 -0.10 -4.85 -8.02
CA ASP A 14 0.72 -5.38 -6.93
C ASP A 14 -0.10 -6.29 -5.99
N ILE A 15 -1.33 -5.87 -5.61
CA ILE A 15 -2.26 -6.66 -4.79
C ILE A 15 -2.64 -7.96 -5.51
N MET A 16 -3.09 -7.87 -6.77
CA MET A 16 -3.50 -9.04 -7.55
C MET A 16 -2.34 -10.03 -7.72
N ARG A 17 -1.12 -9.54 -8.00
CA ARG A 17 0.07 -10.40 -8.05
C ARG A 17 0.36 -11.11 -6.73
N ALA A 18 0.16 -10.44 -5.59
CA ALA A 18 0.35 -11.05 -4.29
C ALA A 18 -0.68 -12.16 -4.03
N VAL A 19 -1.94 -11.91 -4.37
CA VAL A 19 -3.05 -12.87 -4.27
C VAL A 19 -2.78 -14.08 -5.16
N ASP A 20 -2.53 -13.87 -6.46
CA ASP A 20 -2.25 -14.92 -7.42
C ASP A 20 -1.04 -15.78 -7.02
N TYR A 21 0.01 -15.14 -6.49
CA TYR A 21 1.19 -15.87 -6.02
C TYR A 21 0.83 -16.79 -4.84
N ILE A 22 0.08 -16.29 -3.86
CA ILE A 22 -0.33 -17.10 -2.70
C ILE A 22 -1.29 -18.21 -3.12
N GLU A 23 -2.28 -17.90 -3.95
CA GLU A 23 -3.29 -18.84 -4.40
C GLU A 23 -2.70 -19.94 -5.28
N PHE A 24 -2.02 -19.57 -6.37
CA PHE A 24 -1.63 -20.53 -7.40
C PHE A 24 -0.21 -21.06 -7.23
N THR A 25 0.71 -20.25 -6.71
CA THR A 25 2.11 -20.68 -6.52
C THR A 25 2.32 -21.36 -5.18
N LEU A 26 1.84 -20.76 -4.10
CA LEU A 26 1.90 -21.37 -2.76
C LEU A 26 0.76 -22.36 -2.51
N LYS A 27 -0.20 -22.47 -3.44
CA LYS A 27 -1.35 -23.39 -3.38
C LYS A 27 -2.18 -23.21 -2.10
N ASN A 28 -2.36 -21.95 -1.68
CA ASN A 28 -3.05 -21.61 -0.45
C ASN A 28 -4.15 -20.56 -0.71
N PRO A 29 -5.28 -20.97 -1.34
CA PRO A 29 -6.38 -20.06 -1.67
C PRO A 29 -6.96 -19.36 -0.43
N GLN A 30 -7.07 -20.08 0.70
CA GLN A 30 -7.55 -19.49 1.95
C GLN A 30 -6.66 -18.32 2.43
N ALA A 31 -5.34 -18.44 2.28
CA ALA A 31 -4.44 -17.34 2.63
C ALA A 31 -4.54 -16.16 1.64
N ALA A 32 -4.90 -16.41 0.39
CA ALA A 32 -5.14 -15.38 -0.61
C ALA A 32 -6.43 -14.59 -0.30
N ASP A 33 -7.52 -15.29 0.03
CA ASP A 33 -8.77 -14.67 0.50
C ASP A 33 -8.54 -13.84 1.76
N ASN A 34 -7.84 -14.41 2.75
CA ASN A 34 -7.50 -13.71 3.98
C ASN A 34 -6.66 -12.45 3.72
N LEU A 35 -5.82 -12.44 2.68
CA LEU A 35 -5.06 -11.27 2.30
C LEU A 35 -5.98 -10.17 1.73
N LEU A 36 -6.90 -10.52 0.82
CA LEU A 36 -7.87 -9.57 0.25
C LEU A 36 -8.77 -8.94 1.32
N ASP A 37 -9.26 -9.75 2.26
CA ASP A 37 -10.06 -9.27 3.39
C ASP A 37 -9.25 -8.30 4.27
N ALA A 38 -8.01 -8.66 4.59
CA ALA A 38 -7.11 -7.82 5.38
C ALA A 38 -6.79 -6.49 4.66
N VAL A 39 -6.56 -6.54 3.35
CA VAL A 39 -6.32 -5.35 2.52
C VAL A 39 -7.53 -4.44 2.54
N THR A 40 -8.72 -4.96 2.25
CA THR A 40 -9.97 -4.20 2.22
C THR A 40 -10.25 -3.53 3.57
N LYS A 41 -10.10 -4.29 4.66
CA LYS A 41 -10.31 -3.79 6.01
C LYS A 41 -9.30 -2.70 6.36
N GLN A 42 -8.01 -2.95 6.16
CA GLN A 42 -6.98 -2.01 6.58
C GLN A 42 -6.99 -0.74 5.73
N ILE A 43 -7.14 -0.86 4.43
CA ILE A 43 -7.24 0.30 3.53
C ILE A 43 -8.50 1.12 3.85
N GLY A 44 -9.62 0.48 4.17
CA GLY A 44 -10.83 1.17 4.65
C GLY A 44 -10.58 2.04 5.89
N THR A 45 -9.75 1.57 6.83
CA THR A 45 -9.38 2.38 8.01
C THR A 45 -8.46 3.57 7.70
N LEU A 46 -7.77 3.56 6.55
CA LEU A 46 -6.93 4.69 6.15
C LEU A 46 -7.76 5.94 5.88
N SER A 47 -8.99 5.79 5.37
CA SER A 47 -9.92 6.90 5.15
C SER A 47 -10.35 7.62 6.44
N ASP A 48 -10.27 6.95 7.59
CA ASP A 48 -10.71 7.51 8.87
C ASP A 48 -9.59 8.29 9.58
N PHE A 49 -8.35 7.80 9.52
CA PHE A 49 -7.20 8.39 10.22
C PHE A 49 -5.89 8.27 9.43
N PRO A 50 -5.77 8.90 8.25
CA PRO A 50 -4.64 8.68 7.36
C PRO A 50 -3.31 9.21 7.90
N GLN A 51 -3.34 10.28 8.70
CA GLN A 51 -2.14 10.90 9.28
C GLN A 51 -1.57 10.13 10.50
N LYS A 52 -2.28 9.12 11.01
CA LYS A 52 -1.89 8.38 12.22
C LYS A 52 -0.62 7.55 12.04
N PHE A 53 -0.31 7.15 10.80
CA PHE A 53 0.81 6.28 10.50
C PHE A 53 2.08 7.08 10.22
N ARG A 54 3.23 6.54 10.64
CA ARG A 54 4.54 7.18 10.47
C ARG A 54 4.92 7.25 8.98
N LEU A 55 5.69 8.28 8.64
CA LEU A 55 6.44 8.33 7.39
C LEU A 55 7.44 7.17 7.31
N VAL A 56 7.81 6.82 6.08
CA VAL A 56 8.93 5.90 5.82
C VAL A 56 10.23 6.52 6.35
N ASP A 57 11.11 5.70 6.96
CA ASP A 57 12.37 6.19 7.56
C ASP A 57 13.41 6.64 6.51
N ASP A 58 13.24 6.25 5.24
CA ASP A 58 14.10 6.67 4.14
C ASP A 58 13.93 8.18 3.84
N PRO A 59 15.00 9.01 3.90
CA PRO A 59 14.87 10.45 3.79
C PRO A 59 14.23 10.94 2.48
N VAL A 60 14.47 10.23 1.36
CA VAL A 60 13.91 10.60 0.05
C VAL A 60 12.41 10.32 0.05
N LEU A 61 12.00 9.12 0.49
CA LEU A 61 10.58 8.75 0.54
C LEU A 61 9.80 9.57 1.58
N ALA A 62 10.44 9.92 2.70
CA ALA A 62 9.89 10.82 3.70
C ALA A 62 9.64 12.22 3.13
N SER A 63 10.53 12.73 2.28
CA SER A 63 10.34 14.01 1.59
C SER A 63 9.19 14.02 0.58
N TRP A 64 8.74 12.84 0.12
CA TRP A 64 7.55 12.67 -0.71
C TRP A 64 6.30 12.35 0.13
N GLU A 65 6.41 12.51 1.45
CA GLU A 65 5.34 12.28 2.42
C GLU A 65 4.77 10.86 2.39
N ILE A 66 5.58 9.88 1.94
CA ILE A 66 5.15 8.49 1.84
C ILE A 66 5.03 7.91 3.25
N ARG A 67 3.85 7.36 3.51
CA ARG A 67 3.51 6.59 4.69
C ARG A 67 3.31 5.14 4.31
N PHE A 68 3.32 4.27 5.30
CA PHE A 68 3.01 2.86 5.07
C PHE A 68 2.20 2.27 6.21
N VAL A 69 1.44 1.22 5.88
CA VAL A 69 0.79 0.35 6.85
C VAL A 69 1.15 -1.10 6.54
N ILE A 70 1.34 -1.89 7.59
CA ILE A 70 1.64 -3.31 7.49
C ILE A 70 0.32 -4.07 7.40
N ILE A 71 0.17 -4.87 6.36
CA ILE A 71 -0.98 -5.75 6.12
C ILE A 71 -0.44 -7.17 5.96
N ASN A 72 -0.57 -7.98 7.00
CA ASN A 72 0.07 -9.30 7.09
C ASN A 72 1.58 -9.21 6.82
N ASN A 73 2.06 -9.81 5.72
CA ASN A 73 3.47 -9.78 5.32
C ASN A 73 3.77 -8.73 4.23
N TYR A 74 2.85 -7.81 3.98
CA TYR A 74 2.95 -6.80 2.93
C TYR A 74 2.88 -5.39 3.53
N LEU A 75 3.37 -4.43 2.75
CA LEU A 75 3.41 -3.01 3.06
C LEU A 75 2.56 -2.29 2.01
N ALA A 76 1.49 -1.64 2.45
CA ALA A 76 0.75 -0.70 1.61
C ALA A 76 1.35 0.69 1.80
N PHE A 77 1.96 1.22 0.74
CA PHE A 77 2.52 2.57 0.71
C PHE A 77 1.49 3.54 0.17
N TYR A 78 1.31 4.67 0.86
CA TYR A 78 0.30 5.65 0.49
C TYR A 78 0.77 7.08 0.79
N THR A 79 0.14 8.03 0.12
CA THR A 79 0.26 9.48 0.39
C THR A 79 -1.11 10.09 0.62
N ILE A 80 -1.15 11.33 1.09
CA ILE A 80 -2.37 12.06 1.41
C ILE A 80 -2.36 13.34 0.58
N ASP A 81 -3.34 13.51 -0.29
CA ASP A 81 -3.64 14.78 -0.93
C ASP A 81 -4.54 15.58 0.02
N GLU A 82 -3.96 16.50 0.79
CA GLU A 82 -4.70 17.30 1.77
C GLU A 82 -5.69 18.28 1.12
N GLU A 83 -5.41 18.77 -0.09
CA GLU A 83 -6.32 19.67 -0.80
C GLU A 83 -7.61 18.94 -1.22
N LYS A 84 -7.47 17.72 -1.74
CA LYS A 84 -8.60 16.89 -2.18
C LYS A 84 -9.17 16.02 -1.07
N GLN A 85 -8.54 15.99 0.11
CA GLN A 85 -8.86 15.08 1.22
C GLN A 85 -8.88 13.62 0.75
N THR A 86 -7.88 13.23 -0.05
CA THR A 86 -7.80 11.91 -0.68
C THR A 86 -6.58 11.13 -0.21
N VAL A 87 -6.79 9.90 0.22
CA VAL A 87 -5.72 8.94 0.51
C VAL A 87 -5.41 8.17 -0.76
N ILE A 88 -4.16 8.24 -1.23
CA ILE A 88 -3.71 7.62 -2.47
C ILE A 88 -2.78 6.45 -2.14
N VAL A 89 -3.23 5.22 -2.38
CA VAL A 89 -2.41 4.02 -2.23
C VAL A 89 -1.56 3.83 -3.49
N VAL A 90 -0.24 3.99 -3.34
CA VAL A 90 0.70 4.07 -4.46
C VAL A 90 1.29 2.71 -4.80
N ARG A 91 1.64 1.88 -3.81
CA ARG A 91 2.24 0.55 -4.02
C ARG A 91 1.83 -0.43 -2.93
N PHE A 92 1.86 -1.73 -3.24
CA PHE A 92 1.63 -2.81 -2.28
C PHE A 92 2.74 -3.86 -2.37
N LEU A 93 3.71 -3.84 -1.48
CA LEU A 93 4.94 -4.61 -1.65
C LEU A 93 5.15 -5.61 -0.52
N TYR A 94 5.71 -6.78 -0.83
CA TYR A 94 6.09 -7.73 0.20
C TYR A 94 7.18 -7.14 1.09
N GLN A 95 7.04 -7.29 2.41
CA GLN A 95 7.88 -6.59 3.39
C GLN A 95 9.37 -6.92 3.29
N LYS A 96 9.73 -8.12 2.80
CA LYS A 96 11.12 -8.56 2.64
C LYS A 96 11.70 -8.22 1.27
N SER A 97 10.91 -7.63 0.38
CA SER A 97 11.42 -7.09 -0.90
C SER A 97 12.26 -5.85 -0.65
N ASN A 98 13.11 -5.49 -1.62
CA ASN A 98 13.84 -4.22 -1.58
C ASN A 98 12.92 -3.06 -1.99
N TRP A 99 11.91 -2.80 -1.17
CA TRP A 99 10.87 -1.80 -1.43
C TRP A 99 11.44 -0.39 -1.54
N CYS A 100 12.51 -0.03 -0.79
CA CYS A 100 13.21 1.26 -0.95
C CYS A 100 13.64 1.47 -2.40
N SER A 101 14.30 0.48 -3.00
CA SER A 101 14.77 0.56 -4.39
C SER A 101 13.61 0.60 -5.38
N ILE A 102 12.56 -0.20 -5.15
CA ILE A 102 11.38 -0.26 -6.03
C ILE A 102 10.65 1.09 -6.05
N LEU A 103 10.45 1.71 -4.88
CA LEU A 103 9.79 3.00 -4.77
C LEU A 103 10.63 4.10 -5.42
N ARG A 104 11.94 4.16 -5.16
CA ARG A 104 12.81 5.17 -5.77
C ARG A 104 12.84 5.14 -7.31
N GLN A 105 12.59 3.99 -7.94
CA GLN A 105 12.53 3.85 -9.39
C GLN A 105 11.13 4.07 -9.98
N GLY A 106 10.08 3.85 -9.18
CA GLY A 106 8.70 3.77 -9.65
C GLY A 106 7.85 5.01 -9.41
N PHE A 107 8.37 6.02 -8.70
CA PHE A 107 7.73 7.33 -8.62
C PHE A 107 8.24 8.19 -9.79
N PRO A 108 7.40 8.55 -10.77
CA PRO A 108 7.70 9.72 -11.56
C PRO A 108 7.66 10.89 -10.59
N LEU A 109 8.85 11.40 -10.24
CA LEU A 109 8.94 12.76 -9.78
C LEU A 109 8.60 13.59 -11.01
N VAL A 110 7.44 14.24 -10.95
CA VAL A 110 6.84 15.08 -12.01
C VAL A 110 6.01 14.31 -13.04
#